data_AF-A0A656QFM0-F1
#
_entry.id   AF-A0A656QFM0-F1
#
_cell.length_a   1.000
_cell.length_b   1.000
_cell.length_c   1.000
_cell.angle_alpha   90.00
_cell.angle_beta   90.00
_cell.angle_gamma   90.00
#
_symmetry.space_group_name_H-M   'P 1'
#
loop_
_entity.id
_entity.type
_entity.pdbx_description
1 polymer ?
#
loop_
_entity_poly.entity_id
_entity_poly.type
_entity_poly.pdbx_seq_one_letter_code
_entity_poly.pdbx_strand_id
1 'polypeptide(L)'
;MNKVSKASVLAGAVMFGGLMVSGAANAGVSVGVNIGVPAPVYVAPEPVYAPPPPPVVYAPPPAPVYVQPAIVVGWHGDRYWDGRRYWDRDDYYRHYDHGRGHDHDGHDHGRHNGWR
;
A
#
# COMPACT_ATOMS: atom_id res chain seq x y z
N MET A 1 34.75 17.99 -82.56
CA MET A 1 35.59 17.07 -81.77
C MET A 1 36.90 17.78 -81.47
N ASN A 2 37.02 18.39 -80.28
CA ASN A 2 38.17 19.24 -79.97
C ASN A 2 39.41 18.37 -79.75
N LYS A 3 40.38 18.44 -80.67
CA LYS A 3 41.63 17.68 -80.57
C LYS A 3 42.51 18.35 -79.53
N VAL A 4 42.55 17.80 -78.32
CA VAL A 4 43.51 18.21 -77.29
C VAL A 4 44.91 17.83 -77.79
N SER A 5 45.84 18.79 -77.86
CA SER A 5 47.18 18.55 -78.40
C SER A 5 48.05 17.84 -77.36
N LYS A 6 48.98 16.98 -77.81
CA LYS A 6 49.93 16.30 -76.92
C LYS A 6 50.73 17.30 -76.07
N ALA A 7 51.02 18.48 -76.64
CA ALA A 7 51.67 19.59 -75.95
C ALA A 7 50.80 20.18 -74.82
N SER A 8 49.48 20.32 -75.02
CA SER A 8 48.58 20.79 -73.95
C SER A 8 48.42 19.79 -72.81
N VAL A 9 48.48 18.49 -73.11
CA VAL A 9 48.46 17.44 -72.07
C VAL A 9 49.76 17.47 -71.25
N LEU A 10 50.90 17.60 -71.92
CA LEU A 10 52.20 17.74 -71.27
C LEU A 10 52.29 19.02 -70.41
N ALA A 11 51.80 20.15 -70.93
CA ALA A 11 51.77 21.40 -70.17
C ALA A 11 50.88 21.28 -68.92
N GLY A 12 49.72 20.62 -69.03
CA GLY A 12 48.87 20.33 -67.88
C GLY A 12 49.58 19.44 -66.85
N ALA A 13 50.18 18.34 -67.29
CA ALA A 13 50.89 17.42 -66.40
C ALA A 13 52.08 18.09 -65.68
N VAL A 14 52.84 18.93 -66.38
CA VAL A 14 53.96 19.68 -65.79
C VAL A 14 53.47 20.73 -64.80
N MET A 15 52.37 21.43 -65.08
CA MET A 15 51.79 22.38 -64.11
C MET A 15 51.25 21.68 -62.86
N PHE A 16 50.53 20.57 -63.02
CA PHE A 16 50.06 19.78 -61.86
C PHE A 16 51.22 19.15 -61.07
N GLY A 17 52.24 18.62 -61.75
CA GLY A 17 53.44 18.10 -61.10
C GLY A 17 54.24 19.17 -60.38
N GLY A 18 54.37 20.37 -60.98
CA GLY A 18 55.09 21.50 -60.39
C GLY A 18 54.46 22.05 -59.12
N LEU A 19 53.12 22.06 -59.04
CA LEU A 19 52.40 22.47 -57.82
C LEU A 19 52.63 21.52 -56.64
N MET A 20 52.98 20.26 -56.90
CA MET A 20 53.25 19.25 -55.87
C MET A 20 54.71 19.27 -55.37
N VAL A 21 55.61 19.99 -56.06
CA VAL A 21 57.05 20.08 -55.74
C VAL A 21 57.36 21.16 -54.70
N SER A 22 56.36 21.92 -54.23
CA SER A 22 56.53 22.87 -53.13
C SER A 22 56.90 22.14 -51.83
N GLY A 23 58.19 22.13 -51.49
CA GLY A 23 58.67 21.63 -50.20
C GLY A 23 58.00 22.39 -49.07
N ALA A 24 57.31 21.65 -48.19
CA ALA A 24 56.69 22.24 -47.00
C ALA A 24 57.80 22.79 -46.09
N ALA A 25 58.00 24.10 -46.09
CA ALA A 25 58.65 24.75 -44.96
C ALA A 25 57.72 24.54 -43.75
N ASN A 26 58.03 23.52 -42.93
CA ASN A 26 57.27 23.19 -41.74
C ASN A 26 57.47 24.28 -40.67
N ALA A 27 56.75 25.40 -40.83
CA ALA A 27 56.58 26.40 -39.80
C ALA A 27 55.52 25.91 -38.79
N GLY A 28 55.66 24.68 -38.28
CA GLY A 28 54.82 24.11 -37.22
C GLY A 28 53.31 24.41 -37.32
N VAL A 29 52.70 24.27 -38.49
CA VAL A 29 51.28 24.60 -38.67
C VAL A 29 50.43 23.42 -38.19
N SER A 30 49.68 23.62 -37.11
CA SER A 30 48.69 22.67 -36.60
C SER A 30 47.29 23.06 -37.08
N VAL A 31 46.57 22.09 -37.64
CA VAL A 31 45.16 22.24 -38.03
C VAL A 31 44.33 21.34 -37.12
N GLY A 32 43.51 21.96 -36.28
CA GLY A 32 42.53 21.25 -35.45
C GLY A 32 41.19 21.16 -36.17
N VAL A 33 40.65 19.94 -36.31
CA VAL A 33 39.29 19.73 -36.81
C VAL A 33 38.42 19.25 -35.65
N ASN A 34 37.41 20.03 -35.28
CA ASN A 34 36.42 19.61 -34.30
C ASN A 34 35.33 18.81 -35.01
N ILE A 35 35.25 17.51 -34.72
CA ILE A 35 34.13 16.67 -35.15
C ILE A 35 33.11 16.71 -34.03
N GLY A 36 32.09 17.56 -34.19
CA GLY A 36 31.03 17.79 -33.21
C GLY A 36 30.08 16.60 -33.09
N VAL A 37 30.58 15.45 -32.66
CA VAL A 37 29.74 14.29 -32.35
C VAL A 37 28.99 14.62 -31.06
N PRO A 38 27.65 14.77 -31.11
CA PRO A 38 26.88 15.03 -29.90
C PRO A 38 26.99 13.83 -28.97
N ALA A 39 27.16 14.11 -27.67
CA ALA A 39 27.19 13.06 -26.66
C ALA A 39 25.85 12.31 -26.65
N PRO A 40 25.86 10.97 -26.45
CA PRO A 40 24.63 10.22 -26.34
C PRO A 40 23.83 10.70 -25.12
N VAL A 41 22.59 11.12 -25.36
CA VAL A 41 21.65 11.50 -24.31
C VAL A 41 20.90 10.26 -23.86
N TYR A 42 21.12 9.85 -22.61
CA TYR A 42 20.33 8.81 -21.97
C TYR A 42 19.08 9.41 -21.35
N VAL A 43 17.92 9.03 -21.87
CA VAL A 43 16.63 9.40 -21.31
C VAL A 43 16.13 8.26 -20.43
N ALA A 44 15.87 8.56 -19.16
CA ALA A 44 15.22 7.62 -18.25
C ALA A 44 13.74 7.49 -18.66
N PRO A 45 13.17 6.27 -18.70
CA PRO A 45 11.75 6.08 -18.93
C PRO A 45 10.91 6.79 -17.87
N GLU A 46 9.79 7.39 -18.27
CA GLU A 46 8.86 8.01 -17.35
C GLU A 46 8.20 6.96 -16.44
N PRO A 47 7.98 7.26 -15.15
CA PRO A 47 7.23 6.38 -14.26
C PRO A 47 5.79 6.22 -14.75
N VAL A 48 5.37 4.98 -15.02
CA VAL A 48 3.97 4.66 -15.32
C VAL A 48 3.23 4.44 -14.01
N TYR A 49 2.27 5.31 -13.71
CA TYR A 49 1.39 5.12 -12.55
C TYR A 49 0.24 4.17 -12.89
N ALA A 50 0.12 3.11 -12.11
CA ALA A 50 -1.05 2.25 -12.15
C ALA A 50 -2.23 2.91 -11.42
N PRO A 51 -3.46 2.77 -11.92
CA PRO A 51 -4.64 3.22 -11.19
C PRO A 51 -4.76 2.49 -9.85
N PRO A 52 -5.25 3.15 -8.79
CA PRO A 52 -5.44 2.52 -7.50
C PRO A 52 -6.46 1.36 -7.59
N PRO A 53 -6.29 0.30 -6.78
CA PRO A 53 -7.22 -0.82 -6.76
C PRO A 53 -8.63 -0.37 -6.36
N PRO A 54 -9.69 -1.06 -6.85
CA PRO A 54 -11.07 -0.71 -6.54
C PRO A 54 -11.34 -0.79 -5.03
N PRO A 55 -12.25 0.06 -4.51
CA PRO A 55 -12.61 0.04 -3.09
C PRO A 55 -13.14 -1.34 -2.66
N VAL A 56 -12.63 -1.85 -1.55
CA VAL A 56 -13.16 -3.07 -0.93
C VAL A 56 -14.38 -2.69 -0.11
N VAL A 57 -15.56 -3.14 -0.54
CA VAL A 57 -16.80 -3.00 0.23
C VAL A 57 -16.91 -4.17 1.19
N TYR A 58 -16.76 -3.90 2.48
CA TYR A 58 -17.02 -4.89 3.53
C TYR A 58 -18.51 -4.89 3.86
N ALA A 59 -19.15 -6.04 3.67
CA ALA A 59 -20.50 -6.25 4.19
C ALA A 59 -20.43 -6.26 5.73
N PRO A 60 -21.36 -5.59 6.42
CA PRO A 60 -21.45 -5.70 7.87
C PRO A 60 -21.71 -7.17 8.26
N PRO A 61 -21.11 -7.64 9.37
CA PRO A 61 -21.35 -8.99 9.85
C PRO A 61 -22.84 -9.24 10.13
N PRO A 62 -23.35 -10.48 9.98
CA PRO A 62 -24.74 -10.80 10.27
C PRO A 62 -25.12 -10.40 11.70
N ALA A 63 -26.34 -9.88 11.87
CA ALA A 63 -26.84 -9.54 13.19
C ALA A 63 -26.88 -10.79 14.09
N PRO A 64 -26.44 -10.69 15.36
CA PRO A 64 -26.55 -11.79 16.31
C PRO A 64 -28.03 -12.16 16.51
N VAL A 65 -28.34 -13.44 16.34
CA VAL A 65 -29.67 -14.00 16.63
C VAL A 65 -29.71 -14.38 18.10
N TYR A 66 -30.50 -13.66 18.89
CA TYR A 66 -30.78 -14.03 20.28
C TYR A 66 -32.01 -14.95 20.32
N VAL A 67 -31.80 -16.20 20.71
CA VAL A 67 -32.89 -17.16 20.93
C VAL A 67 -33.25 -17.15 22.40
N GLN A 68 -34.50 -16.78 22.71
CA GLN A 68 -35.02 -16.97 24.06
C GLN A 68 -35.33 -18.47 24.27
N PRO A 69 -35.02 -19.01 25.46
CA PRO A 69 -35.36 -20.39 25.78
C PRO A 69 -36.87 -20.58 25.75
N ALA A 70 -37.32 -21.64 25.06
CA ALA A 70 -38.72 -22.02 25.05
C ALA A 70 -39.07 -22.73 26.37
N ILE A 71 -39.91 -22.11 27.19
CA ILE A 71 -40.45 -22.73 28.40
C ILE A 71 -41.69 -23.54 28.01
N VAL A 72 -41.59 -24.87 28.04
CA VAL A 72 -42.73 -25.76 27.77
C VAL A 72 -43.47 -26.03 29.07
N VAL A 73 -44.67 -25.46 29.21
CA VAL A 73 -45.58 -25.67 30.35
C VAL A 73 -46.42 -26.92 30.08
N GLY A 74 -46.42 -27.87 31.00
CA GLY A 74 -47.20 -29.10 30.85
C GLY A 74 -46.68 -30.30 31.65
N TRP A 75 -47.30 -31.45 31.42
CA TRP A 75 -46.89 -32.73 32.01
C TRP A 75 -45.66 -33.30 31.31
N HIS A 76 -44.62 -33.61 32.07
CA HIS A 76 -43.43 -34.31 31.65
C HIS A 76 -43.33 -35.63 32.44
N GLY A 77 -43.85 -36.71 31.86
CA GLY A 77 -44.05 -37.97 32.58
C GLY A 77 -45.01 -37.76 33.76
N ASP A 78 -44.61 -38.18 34.96
CA ASP A 78 -45.41 -38.05 36.19
C ASP A 78 -45.31 -36.66 36.85
N ARG A 79 -44.61 -35.70 36.23
CA ARG A 79 -44.33 -34.38 36.84
C ARG A 79 -44.88 -33.25 35.99
N TYR A 80 -45.70 -32.39 36.59
CA TYR A 80 -46.18 -31.16 35.98
C TYR A 80 -45.14 -30.04 36.11
N TRP A 81 -44.87 -29.36 34.99
CA TRP A 81 -44.04 -28.15 34.92
C TRP A 81 -44.93 -26.94 34.67
N ASP A 82 -44.99 -26.03 35.64
CA ASP A 82 -45.85 -24.85 35.65
C ASP A 82 -45.11 -23.56 35.24
N GLY A 83 -43.82 -23.65 34.91
CA GLY A 83 -42.98 -22.51 34.52
C GLY A 83 -42.61 -21.58 35.69
N ARG A 84 -43.24 -21.69 36.87
CA ARG A 84 -42.99 -20.80 38.02
C ARG A 84 -41.53 -20.81 38.43
N ARG A 85 -40.92 -21.99 38.53
CA ARG A 85 -39.51 -22.15 38.90
C ARG A 85 -38.52 -21.42 37.98
N TYR A 86 -38.87 -21.26 36.69
CA TYR A 86 -38.02 -20.53 35.75
C TYR A 86 -38.13 -19.02 36.02
N TRP A 87 -39.35 -18.51 36.19
CA TRP A 87 -39.61 -17.10 36.49
C TRP A 87 -39.14 -16.68 37.89
N ASP A 88 -39.33 -17.52 38.92
CA ASP A 88 -38.84 -17.28 40.29
C ASP A 88 -37.30 -17.12 40.31
N ARG A 89 -36.60 -17.85 39.44
CA ARG A 89 -35.15 -17.81 39.33
C ARG A 89 -34.66 -16.59 38.55
N ASP A 90 -35.35 -16.21 37.48
CA ASP A 90 -35.08 -14.94 36.79
C ASP A 90 -35.36 -13.73 37.69
N ASP A 91 -36.43 -13.76 38.51
CA ASP A 91 -36.73 -12.72 39.49
C ASP A 91 -35.67 -12.65 40.58
N TYR A 92 -35.22 -13.80 41.09
CA TYR A 92 -34.11 -13.90 42.03
C TYR A 92 -32.82 -13.31 41.44
N TYR A 93 -32.44 -13.65 40.20
CA TYR A 93 -31.26 -13.09 39.56
C TYR A 93 -31.39 -11.59 39.32
N ARG A 94 -32.56 -11.09 38.89
CA ARG A 94 -32.79 -9.65 38.73
C ARG A 94 -32.72 -8.89 40.06
N HIS A 95 -33.30 -9.43 41.14
CA HIS A 95 -33.25 -8.81 42.46
C HIS A 95 -31.85 -8.83 43.08
N TYR A 96 -31.04 -9.85 42.81
CA TYR A 96 -29.68 -9.95 43.35
C TYR A 96 -28.63 -9.16 42.55
N ASP A 97 -28.78 -9.00 41.24
CA ASP A 97 -27.82 -8.24 40.42
C ASP A 97 -27.93 -6.72 40.64
N HIS A 98 -29.11 -6.23 41.02
CA HIS A 98 -29.32 -4.81 41.34
C HIS A 98 -28.83 -4.37 42.74
N GLY A 99 -28.23 -5.28 43.52
CA GLY A 99 -27.84 -5.05 44.92
C GLY A 99 -26.33 -5.06 45.20
N ARG A 100 -25.44 -5.13 44.19
CA ARG A 100 -23.99 -5.01 44.42
C ARG A 100 -23.51 -3.58 44.32
N GLY A 101 -23.93 -2.78 45.28
CA GLY A 101 -23.29 -1.55 45.65
C GLY A 101 -23.71 -1.21 47.06
N HIS A 102 -22.73 -1.05 47.95
CA HIS A 102 -22.88 -0.44 49.29
C HIS A 102 -23.53 -1.39 50.33
N ASP A 103 -22.99 -1.68 51.50
CA ASP A 103 -21.89 -1.11 52.29
C ASP A 103 -21.30 -2.18 53.23
N HIS A 104 -20.01 -2.03 53.51
CA HIS A 104 -19.36 -2.67 54.65
C HIS A 104 -19.78 -1.93 55.92
N ASP A 105 -20.81 -2.40 56.62
CA ASP A 105 -21.12 -1.93 57.97
C ASP A 105 -20.97 -3.06 58.97
N GLY A 106 -19.77 -3.10 59.57
CA GLY A 106 -19.52 -3.83 60.79
C GLY A 106 -20.41 -3.25 61.89
N HIS A 107 -21.31 -4.05 62.42
CA HIS A 107 -22.09 -3.72 63.61
C HIS A 107 -21.76 -4.74 64.70
N ASP A 108 -20.71 -4.40 65.45
CA ASP A 108 -20.44 -4.91 66.79
C ASP A 108 -21.55 -4.43 67.72
N HIS A 109 -22.51 -5.30 68.03
CA HIS A 109 -23.48 -5.07 69.11
C HIS A 109 -23.49 -6.28 70.04
N GLY A 110 -22.48 -6.32 70.92
CA GLY A 110 -22.26 -7.42 71.85
C GLY A 110 -22.07 -6.99 73.30
N ARG A 111 -22.90 -6.09 73.83
CA ARG A 111 -23.17 -5.91 75.27
C ARG A 111 -24.53 -5.17 75.39
N HIS A 112 -25.52 -5.48 76.22
CA HIS A 112 -25.55 -5.64 77.68
C HIS A 112 -26.92 -6.19 78.17
N ASN A 113 -26.89 -7.17 79.08
CA ASN A 113 -27.60 -7.28 80.38
C ASN A 113 -29.14 -7.51 80.54
N GLY A 114 -29.47 -8.50 81.40
CA GLY A 114 -30.67 -8.64 82.26
C GLY A 114 -31.89 -9.30 81.59
N TRP A 115 -32.56 -10.33 82.11
CA TRP A 115 -33.26 -10.41 83.40
C TRP A 115 -33.55 -11.86 83.86
N ARG A 116 -33.62 -12.01 85.20
CA ARG A 116 -34.13 -13.09 86.07
C ARG A 116 -33.13 -14.13 86.57
#